data_AF-A0A7K1S6U5-F1
#
_entry.id   AF-A0A7K1S6U5-F1
#
_cell.length_a   1.000
_cell.length_b   1.000
_cell.length_c   1.000
_cell.angle_alpha   90.00
_cell.angle_beta   90.00
_cell.angle_gamma   90.00
#
_symmetry.space_group_name_H-M   'P 1'
#
loop_
_entity.id
_entity.type
_entity.pdbx_description
1 polymer ?
#
loop_
_entity_poly.entity_id
_entity_poly.type
_entity_poly.pdbx_seq_one_letter_code
_entity_poly.pdbx_strand_id
1 'polypeptide(L)'
;MKKEIADNIALFISFFSLICAAISGYYAHVAGRLSKGSIAYNFFLRYSDDKMRQSLRKVGKFKRERDSRDRYKNEFIDVWFSALKNEEGWALELEEARHIIKFYYRDVATLYQAGCIDDEIAEQICSAGGIFLFTDCILLLERRANPFPYKDEYFPIPMIASRMRKQRAEYKHKV
;
A
#
# COMPACT_ATOMS: atom_id res chain seq x y z
N MET A 1 39.86 50.44 -3.56
CA MET A 1 38.51 51.04 -3.48
C MET A 1 37.48 50.45 -4.44
N LYS A 2 37.44 50.74 -5.76
CA LYS A 2 36.35 50.23 -6.63
C LYS A 2 36.28 48.70 -6.75
N LYS A 3 37.44 48.03 -6.78
CA LYS A 3 37.54 46.56 -6.89
C LYS A 3 37.08 45.85 -5.61
N GLU A 4 37.54 46.34 -4.46
CA GLU A 4 37.12 45.91 -3.11
C GLU A 4 35.61 46.01 -2.89
N ILE A 5 34.98 47.10 -3.36
CA ILE A 5 33.53 47.27 -3.28
C ILE A 5 32.82 46.23 -4.17
N ALA A 6 33.33 45.98 -5.38
CA ALA A 6 32.77 44.97 -6.27
C ALA A 6 32.92 43.53 -5.72
N ASP A 7 34.08 43.21 -5.12
CA ASP A 7 34.36 41.92 -4.51
C ASP A 7 33.44 41.67 -3.31
N ASN A 8 33.22 42.69 -2.46
CA ASN A 8 32.28 42.60 -1.32
C ASN A 8 30.83 42.42 -1.77
N ILE A 9 30.41 43.08 -2.85
CA ILE A 9 29.06 42.90 -3.43
C ILE A 9 28.90 41.48 -4.00
N ALA A 10 29.90 40.96 -4.71
CA ALA A 10 29.87 39.60 -5.24
C ALA A 10 29.79 38.53 -4.14
N LEU A 11 30.52 38.74 -3.04
CA LEU A 11 30.51 37.87 -1.87
C LEU A 11 29.15 37.91 -1.17
N PHE A 12 28.54 39.09 -1.05
CA PHE A 12 27.20 39.26 -0.51
C PHE A 12 26.14 38.54 -1.36
N ILE A 13 26.18 38.70 -2.69
CA ILE A 13 25.26 38.02 -3.62
C ILE A 13 25.41 36.50 -3.54
N SER A 14 26.65 35.99 -3.47
CA SER A 14 26.94 34.56 -3.38
C SER A 14 26.43 33.96 -2.06
N PHE A 15 26.64 34.67 -0.95
CA PHE A 15 26.13 34.27 0.37
C PHE A 15 24.60 34.27 0.42
N PHE A 16 23.96 35.30 -0.15
CA PHE A 16 22.51 35.38 -0.23
C PHE A 16 21.91 34.28 -1.12
N SER A 17 22.58 33.94 -2.23
CA SER A 17 22.17 32.84 -3.11
C SER A 17 22.24 31.48 -2.40
N LEU A 18 23.28 31.25 -1.59
CA LEU A 18 23.41 30.05 -0.77
C LEU A 18 22.29 29.94 0.28
N ILE A 19 21.96 31.05 0.94
CA ILE A 19 20.85 31.10 1.90
C ILE A 19 19.52 30.84 1.21
N CYS A 20 19.25 31.47 0.07
CA CYS A 20 18.04 31.23 -0.72
C CYS A 20 17.95 29.76 -1.15
N ALA A 21 19.04 29.16 -1.63
CA ALA A 21 19.07 27.74 -2.00
C ALA A 21 18.79 26.82 -0.80
N ALA A 22 19.35 27.13 0.38
CA ALA A 22 19.10 26.38 1.60
C ALA A 22 17.63 26.49 2.06
N ILE A 23 17.06 27.70 2.00
CA ILE A 23 15.65 27.95 2.34
C ILE A 23 14.73 27.22 1.34
N SER A 24 14.99 27.33 0.04
CA SER A 24 14.23 26.61 -1.00
C SER A 24 14.34 25.10 -0.84
N GLY A 25 15.51 24.58 -0.51
CA GLY A 25 15.70 23.15 -0.20
C GLY A 25 14.89 22.70 1.02
N TYR A 26 14.86 23.51 2.08
CA TYR A 26 14.04 23.25 3.26
C TYR A 26 12.54 23.25 2.94
N TYR A 27 12.05 24.26 2.22
CA TYR A 27 10.64 24.32 1.82
C TYR A 27 10.26 23.20 0.86
N ALA A 28 11.13 22.80 -0.07
CA ALA A 28 10.92 21.64 -0.93
C ALA A 28 10.83 20.34 -0.10
N HIS A 29 11.69 20.18 0.91
CA HIS A 29 11.63 19.06 1.83
C HIS A 29 10.31 19.04 2.64
N VAL A 30 9.89 20.19 3.18
CA VAL A 30 8.62 20.32 3.91
C VAL A 30 7.42 20.05 2.99
N ALA A 31 7.41 20.60 1.78
CA ALA A 31 6.36 20.37 0.78
C ALA A 31 6.27 18.88 0.38
N GLY A 32 7.42 18.21 0.20
CA GLY A 32 7.47 16.77 -0.03
C GLY A 32 6.86 15.95 1.11
N ARG A 33 7.11 16.34 2.36
CA ARG A 33 6.49 15.70 3.54
C ARG A 33 4.99 15.94 3.62
N LEU A 34 4.52 17.16 3.34
CA LEU A 34 3.09 17.50 3.33
C LEU A 34 2.33 16.75 2.23
N SER A 35 2.92 16.62 1.04
CA SER A 35 2.37 15.83 -0.07
C SER A 35 2.24 14.35 0.31
N LYS A 36 3.29 13.75 0.89
CA LYS A 36 3.26 12.37 1.39
C LYS A 36 2.21 12.16 2.48
N GLY A 37 2.08 13.09 3.42
CA GLY A 37 1.07 13.06 4.47
C GLY A 37 -0.36 13.10 3.93
N SER A 38 -0.61 13.92 2.90
CA SER A 38 -1.91 13.97 2.22
C SER A 38 -2.25 12.67 1.51
N ILE A 39 -1.28 12.05 0.82
CA ILE A 39 -1.48 10.74 0.17
C ILE A 39 -1.85 9.70 1.21
N ALA A 40 -1.06 9.56 2.28
CA ALA A 40 -1.34 8.60 3.34
C ALA A 40 -2.72 8.84 3.96
N TYR A 41 -3.07 10.10 4.27
CA TYR A 41 -4.37 10.47 4.81
C TYR A 41 -5.54 10.07 3.90
N ASN A 42 -5.44 10.30 2.59
CA ASN A 42 -6.47 9.89 1.63
C ASN A 42 -6.64 8.36 1.60
N PHE A 43 -5.55 7.60 1.70
CA PHE A 43 -5.62 6.15 1.82
C PHE A 43 -6.18 5.69 3.16
N PHE A 44 -5.94 6.40 4.26
CA PHE A 44 -6.58 6.13 5.54
C PHE A 44 -8.08 6.38 5.51
N LEU A 45 -8.53 7.45 4.84
CA LEU A 45 -9.96 7.71 4.62
C LEU A 45 -10.61 6.58 3.81
N ARG A 46 -9.99 6.17 2.69
CA ARG A 46 -10.46 5.04 1.88
C ARG A 46 -10.47 3.72 2.66
N TYR A 47 -9.47 3.49 3.51
CA TYR A 47 -9.40 2.28 4.33
C TYR A 47 -10.46 2.27 5.44
N SER A 48 -10.80 3.45 5.96
CA SER A 48 -11.79 3.63 7.02
C SER A 48 -13.23 3.69 6.51
N ASP A 49 -13.41 3.78 5.19
CA ASP A 49 -14.72 3.75 4.54
C ASP A 49 -15.50 2.49 4.91
N ASP A 50 -16.82 2.64 5.04
CA ASP A 50 -17.66 1.56 5.53
C ASP A 50 -17.67 0.36 4.56
N LYS A 51 -17.66 0.59 3.25
CA LYS A 51 -17.61 -0.50 2.26
C LYS A 51 -16.29 -1.26 2.35
N MET A 52 -15.18 -0.56 2.55
CA MET A 52 -13.88 -1.21 2.74
C MET A 52 -13.85 -2.05 4.02
N ARG A 53 -14.34 -1.52 5.15
CA ARG A 53 -14.41 -2.28 6.41
C ARG A 53 -15.32 -3.50 6.31
N GLN A 54 -16.49 -3.37 5.66
CA GLN A 54 -17.39 -4.50 5.41
C GLN A 54 -16.73 -5.55 4.51
N SER A 55 -16.04 -5.12 3.45
CA SER A 55 -15.31 -6.01 2.53
C SER A 55 -14.21 -6.79 3.26
N LEU A 56 -13.40 -6.11 4.07
CA LEU A 56 -12.36 -6.74 4.90
C LEU A 56 -12.96 -7.74 5.89
N ARG A 57 -14.11 -7.41 6.50
CA ARG A 57 -14.82 -8.34 7.40
C ARG A 57 -15.34 -9.56 6.67
N LYS A 58 -15.93 -9.39 5.48
CA LYS A 58 -16.48 -10.48 4.66
C LYS A 58 -15.37 -11.44 4.21
N VAL A 59 -14.29 -10.90 3.65
CA VAL A 59 -13.11 -11.69 3.26
C VAL A 59 -12.43 -12.33 4.48
N GLY A 60 -12.33 -11.60 5.59
CA GLY A 60 -11.74 -12.13 6.83
C GLY A 60 -12.58 -13.24 7.46
N LYS A 61 -13.91 -13.12 7.45
CA LYS A 61 -14.84 -14.17 7.89
C LYS A 61 -14.67 -15.41 7.01
N PHE A 62 -14.71 -15.22 5.69
CA PHE A 62 -14.51 -16.27 4.72
C PHE A 62 -13.16 -17.00 4.92
N LYS A 63 -12.05 -16.26 5.05
CA LYS A 63 -10.73 -16.83 5.34
C LYS A 63 -10.75 -17.69 6.61
N ARG A 64 -11.29 -17.19 7.73
CA ARG A 64 -11.33 -17.93 9.01
C ARG A 64 -12.18 -19.21 8.95
N GLU A 65 -13.33 -19.15 8.31
CA GLU A 65 -14.23 -20.30 8.16
C GLU A 65 -13.61 -21.42 7.33
N ARG A 66 -12.64 -21.09 6.47
CA ARG A 66 -11.96 -22.02 5.57
C ARG A 66 -10.59 -22.45 6.09
N ASP A 67 -9.80 -21.56 6.70
CA ASP A 67 -8.53 -21.86 7.35
C ASP A 67 -8.71 -22.83 8.55
N SER A 68 -9.85 -22.78 9.25
CA SER A 68 -10.17 -23.72 10.33
C SER A 68 -10.42 -25.16 9.85
N ARG A 69 -10.49 -25.39 8.54
CA ARG A 69 -10.62 -26.70 7.92
C ARG A 69 -9.30 -27.05 7.24
N ASP A 70 -8.29 -27.44 8.03
CA ASP A 70 -6.90 -27.76 7.62
C ASP A 70 -6.74 -28.65 6.36
N ARG A 71 -7.78 -29.35 5.92
CA ARG A 71 -7.78 -30.21 4.72
C ARG A 71 -7.96 -29.47 3.38
N TYR A 72 -8.31 -28.18 3.36
CA TYR A 72 -8.80 -27.50 2.14
C TYR A 72 -7.97 -26.28 1.68
N LYS A 73 -6.70 -26.17 2.10
CA LYS A 73 -5.87 -24.97 1.88
C LYS A 73 -5.74 -24.50 0.43
N ASN A 74 -5.97 -25.36 -0.57
CA ASN A 74 -6.02 -24.97 -1.99
C ASN A 74 -7.36 -25.24 -2.67
N GLU A 75 -8.16 -26.18 -2.17
CA GLU A 75 -9.48 -26.50 -2.72
C GLU A 75 -10.46 -25.32 -2.62
N PHE A 76 -10.26 -24.41 -1.67
CA PHE A 76 -11.14 -23.24 -1.50
C PHE A 76 -11.17 -22.34 -2.73
N ILE A 77 -10.03 -22.20 -3.43
CA ILE A 77 -9.90 -21.36 -4.61
C ILE A 77 -10.79 -21.92 -5.72
N ASP A 78 -10.76 -23.25 -5.90
CA ASP A 78 -11.58 -23.94 -6.89
C ASP A 78 -13.06 -23.96 -6.51
N VAL A 79 -13.40 -24.11 -5.21
CA VAL A 79 -14.77 -24.02 -4.72
C VAL A 79 -15.36 -22.65 -5.00
N TRP A 80 -14.65 -21.57 -4.66
CA TRP A 80 -15.10 -20.22 -4.96
C TRP A 80 -15.21 -19.98 -6.46
N PHE A 81 -14.23 -20.42 -7.25
CA PHE A 81 -14.25 -20.22 -8.70
C PHE A 81 -15.40 -20.98 -9.38
N SER A 82 -15.70 -22.20 -8.90
CA SER A 82 -16.87 -22.97 -9.36
C SER A 82 -18.19 -22.29 -8.97
N ALA A 83 -18.30 -21.85 -7.73
CA ALA A 83 -19.49 -21.15 -7.25
C ALA A 83 -19.72 -19.82 -7.97
N LEU A 84 -18.64 -19.11 -8.32
CA LEU A 84 -18.69 -17.89 -9.13
C LEU A 84 -19.21 -18.18 -10.55
N LYS A 85 -18.75 -19.26 -11.18
CA LYS A 85 -19.25 -19.70 -12.50
C LYS A 85 -20.73 -20.08 -12.48
N ASN A 86 -21.21 -20.57 -11.34
CA ASN A 86 -22.61 -20.94 -11.12
C ASN A 86 -23.46 -19.77 -10.59
N GLU A 87 -22.90 -18.56 -10.54
CA GLU A 87 -23.58 -17.35 -10.05
C GLU A 87 -24.14 -17.50 -8.63
N GLU A 88 -23.48 -18.28 -7.77
CA GLU A 88 -23.90 -18.42 -6.38
C GLU A 88 -23.74 -17.09 -5.62
N GLY A 89 -24.81 -16.65 -4.95
CA GLY A 89 -24.86 -15.31 -4.33
C GLY A 89 -23.70 -15.01 -3.38
N TRP A 90 -23.28 -15.98 -2.56
CA TRP A 90 -22.15 -15.79 -1.64
C TRP A 90 -20.80 -15.59 -2.37
N ALA A 91 -20.63 -16.21 -3.54
CA ALA A 91 -19.40 -16.12 -4.32
C ALA A 91 -19.32 -14.77 -5.07
N LEU A 92 -20.45 -14.28 -5.58
CA LEU A 92 -20.60 -12.93 -6.13
C LEU A 92 -20.34 -11.86 -5.07
N GLU A 93 -20.93 -12.03 -3.89
CA GLU A 93 -20.70 -11.15 -2.75
C GLU A 93 -19.24 -11.10 -2.31
N LEU A 94 -18.54 -12.24 -2.36
CA LEU A 94 -17.11 -12.32 -2.08
C LEU A 94 -16.29 -11.66 -3.19
N GLU A 95 -16.71 -11.79 -4.45
CA GLU A 95 -16.07 -11.14 -5.60
C GLU A 95 -16.12 -9.62 -5.53
N GLU A 96 -17.27 -9.06 -5.15
CA GLU A 96 -17.42 -7.62 -4.92
C GLU A 96 -16.47 -7.11 -3.81
N ALA A 97 -16.45 -7.81 -2.67
CA ALA A 97 -15.55 -7.48 -1.58
C ALA A 97 -14.08 -7.61 -1.99
N ARG A 98 -13.76 -8.62 -2.81
CA ARG A 98 -12.44 -8.86 -3.36
C ARG A 98 -12.01 -7.70 -4.25
N HIS A 99 -12.88 -7.20 -5.12
CA HIS A 99 -12.59 -6.07 -5.99
C HIS A 99 -12.27 -4.78 -5.23
N ILE A 100 -13.04 -4.45 -4.20
CA ILE A 100 -12.80 -3.26 -3.38
C ILE A 100 -11.40 -3.30 -2.77
N ILE A 101 -11.03 -4.43 -2.15
CA ILE A 101 -9.72 -4.60 -1.52
C ILE A 101 -8.60 -4.65 -2.58
N LYS A 102 -8.84 -5.34 -3.70
CA LYS A 102 -7.89 -5.46 -4.80
C LYS A 102 -7.49 -4.10 -5.34
N PHE A 103 -8.47 -3.26 -5.67
CA PHE A 103 -8.19 -1.94 -6.23
C PHE A 103 -7.52 -1.01 -5.23
N TYR A 104 -7.82 -1.13 -3.93
CA TYR A 104 -7.09 -0.42 -2.90
C TYR A 104 -5.58 -0.72 -2.96
N TYR A 105 -5.20 -2.00 -2.93
CA TYR A 105 -3.78 -2.38 -2.95
C TYR A 105 -3.11 -2.22 -4.31
N ARG A 106 -3.87 -2.27 -5.42
CA ARG A 106 -3.38 -1.89 -6.74
C ARG A 106 -2.93 -0.43 -6.75
N ASP A 107 -3.77 0.48 -6.24
CA ASP A 107 -3.45 1.90 -6.26
C ASP A 107 -2.20 2.22 -5.42
N VAL A 108 -2.02 1.50 -4.29
CA VAL A 108 -0.78 1.57 -3.49
C VAL A 108 0.42 1.11 -4.31
N ALA A 109 0.31 -0.04 -4.99
CA ALA A 109 1.40 -0.58 -5.81
C ALA A 109 1.78 0.37 -6.95
N THR A 110 0.79 0.93 -7.64
CA THR A 110 0.99 1.92 -8.72
C THR A 110 1.73 3.15 -8.21
N LEU A 111 1.32 3.73 -7.08
CA LEU A 111 1.99 4.91 -6.53
C LEU A 111 3.42 4.62 -6.08
N TYR A 112 3.65 3.43 -5.53
CA TYR A 112 4.99 3.00 -5.14
C TYR A 112 5.89 2.84 -6.37
N GLN A 113 5.42 2.16 -7.41
CA GLN A 113 6.16 1.97 -8.66
C GLN A 113 6.43 3.27 -9.41
N ALA A 114 5.51 4.23 -9.34
CA ALA A 114 5.68 5.58 -9.89
C ALA A 114 6.64 6.46 -9.07
N GLY A 115 7.15 5.98 -7.92
CA GLY A 115 8.00 6.77 -7.03
C GLY A 115 7.27 7.89 -6.28
N CYS A 116 5.93 7.88 -6.28
CA CYS A 116 5.12 8.87 -5.56
C CYS A 116 5.11 8.63 -4.05
N ILE A 117 5.29 7.38 -3.62
CA ILE A 117 5.44 7.00 -2.22
C ILE A 117 6.69 6.12 -2.06
N ASP A 118 7.33 6.23 -0.90
CA ASP A 118 8.46 5.38 -0.52
C ASP A 118 7.99 4.19 0.32
N ASP A 119 8.95 3.38 0.74
CA ASP A 119 8.73 2.20 1.58
C ASP A 119 8.01 2.53 2.91
N GLU A 120 8.37 3.64 3.54
CA GLU A 120 7.80 4.03 4.83
C GLU A 120 6.32 4.37 4.69
N ILE A 121 5.98 5.20 3.70
CA ILE A 121 4.59 5.57 3.43
C ILE A 121 3.78 4.36 2.96
N ALA A 122 4.35 3.50 2.13
CA ALA A 122 3.69 2.28 1.70
C ALA A 122 3.39 1.33 2.87
N GLU A 123 4.31 1.17 3.82
CA GLU A 123 4.09 0.41 5.06
C GLU A 123 3.02 1.04 5.95
N GLN A 124 2.98 2.37 6.08
CA GLN A 124 1.95 3.08 6.83
C GLN A 124 0.55 2.91 6.24
N ILE A 125 0.43 3.02 4.91
CA ILE A 125 -0.83 2.82 4.18
C ILE A 125 -1.29 1.36 4.29
N CYS A 126 -0.36 0.41 4.19
CA CYS A 126 -0.65 -1.00 4.28
C CYS A 126 -0.90 -1.45 5.73
N SER A 127 -2.11 -1.24 6.25
CA SER A 127 -2.48 -1.79 7.55
C SER A 127 -2.21 -3.30 7.64
N ALA A 128 -1.52 -3.73 8.70
CA ALA A 128 -1.07 -5.11 8.88
C ALA A 128 -2.20 -6.14 8.76
N GLY A 129 -3.41 -5.82 9.22
CA GLY A 129 -4.56 -6.72 9.11
C GLY A 129 -5.04 -6.90 7.66
N GLY A 130 -5.22 -5.79 6.95
CA GLY A 130 -5.71 -5.80 5.57
C GLY A 130 -4.70 -6.40 4.59
N ILE A 131 -3.41 -6.08 4.74
CA ILE A 131 -2.39 -6.54 3.79
C ILE A 131 -2.16 -8.05 3.87
N PHE A 132 -2.33 -8.65 5.06
CA PHE A 132 -2.27 -10.11 5.20
C PHE A 132 -3.51 -10.80 4.62
N LEU A 133 -4.70 -10.20 4.76
CA LEU A 133 -5.89 -10.70 4.06
C LEU A 133 -5.72 -10.63 2.54
N PHE A 134 -5.15 -9.52 2.04
CA PHE A 134 -4.87 -9.37 0.63
C PHE A 134 -3.89 -10.44 0.12
N THR A 135 -2.73 -10.55 0.75
CA THR A 135 -1.67 -11.46 0.29
C THR A 135 -2.00 -12.94 0.47
N ASP A 136 -2.70 -13.31 1.54
CA ASP A 136 -3.01 -14.72 1.86
C ASP A 136 -4.28 -15.24 1.18
N CYS A 137 -5.15 -14.36 0.70
CA CYS A 137 -6.46 -14.76 0.16
C CYS A 137 -6.71 -14.11 -1.20
N ILE A 138 -6.84 -12.78 -1.24
CA ILE A 138 -7.23 -12.03 -2.45
C ILE A 138 -6.29 -12.32 -3.63
N LEU A 139 -4.99 -12.32 -3.37
CA LEU A 139 -3.94 -12.55 -4.38
C LEU A 139 -4.01 -13.97 -4.96
N LEU A 140 -4.40 -14.97 -4.15
CA LEU A 140 -4.60 -16.34 -4.61
C LEU A 140 -5.84 -16.46 -5.48
N LEU A 141 -6.93 -15.82 -5.08
CA LEU A 141 -8.18 -15.76 -5.85
C LEU A 141 -7.97 -15.05 -7.20
N GLU A 142 -7.25 -13.92 -7.22
CA GLU A 142 -6.94 -13.19 -8.47
C GLU A 142 -6.10 -14.03 -9.43
N ARG A 143 -5.07 -14.74 -8.94
CA ARG A 143 -4.26 -15.64 -9.78
C ARG A 143 -5.06 -16.77 -10.40
N ARG A 144 -6.14 -17.21 -9.75
CA ARG A 144 -7.05 -18.23 -10.32
C ARG A 144 -7.99 -17.63 -11.34
N ALA A 145 -8.58 -16.48 -11.02
CA ALA A 145 -9.56 -15.81 -11.86
C ALA A 145 -8.92 -15.26 -13.14
N ASN A 146 -7.65 -14.86 -13.07
CA ASN A 146 -6.89 -14.34 -14.19
C ASN A 146 -5.64 -15.19 -14.43
N PRO A 147 -5.63 -16.07 -15.47
CA PRO A 147 -4.48 -16.92 -15.79
C PRO A 147 -3.29 -16.14 -16.36
N PHE A 148 -3.49 -14.86 -16.74
CA PHE A 148 -2.43 -13.90 -17.05
C PHE A 148 -2.40 -12.82 -15.96
N PRO A 149 -2.09 -13.17 -14.70
CA PRO A 149 -1.92 -12.14 -13.70
C PRO A 149 -0.75 -11.27 -14.17
N TYR A 150 -0.96 -9.97 -14.33
CA TYR A 150 0.14 -9.03 -14.57
C TYR A 150 1.13 -9.24 -13.42
N LYS A 151 2.22 -9.98 -13.69
CA LYS A 151 3.20 -10.43 -12.69
C LYS A 151 3.73 -9.26 -11.85
N ASP A 152 3.63 -8.06 -12.40
CA ASP A 152 4.20 -6.84 -11.87
C ASP A 152 3.17 -5.89 -11.23
N GLU A 153 1.85 -6.07 -11.44
CA GLU A 153 0.83 -5.09 -10.99
C GLU A 153 0.77 -4.94 -9.47
N TYR A 154 1.08 -6.00 -8.73
CA TYR A 154 1.07 -6.00 -7.26
C TYR A 154 2.44 -6.28 -6.64
N PHE A 155 3.51 -6.31 -7.43
CA PHE A 155 4.86 -6.72 -6.99
C PHE A 155 5.33 -6.14 -5.64
N PRO A 156 5.15 -4.84 -5.34
CA PRO A 156 5.61 -4.30 -4.05
C PRO A 156 4.82 -4.80 -2.84
N ILE A 157 3.55 -5.21 -3.01
CA ILE A 157 2.67 -5.53 -1.88
C ILE A 157 3.10 -6.81 -1.12
N PRO A 158 3.40 -7.95 -1.77
CA PRO A 158 3.96 -9.12 -1.08
C PRO A 158 5.26 -8.83 -0.33
N MET A 159 6.13 -7.97 -0.88
CA MET A 159 7.38 -7.57 -0.22
C MET A 159 7.10 -6.78 1.07
N ILE A 160 6.24 -5.76 0.98
CA ILE A 160 5.79 -4.96 2.14
C ILE A 160 5.18 -5.89 3.21
N ALA A 161 4.28 -6.79 2.81
CA ALA A 161 3.66 -7.76 3.72
C ALA A 161 4.70 -8.63 4.44
N SER A 162 5.73 -9.10 3.72
CA SER A 162 6.80 -9.91 4.30
C SER A 162 7.61 -9.13 5.34
N ARG A 163 7.92 -7.85 5.08
CA ARG A 163 8.63 -7.00 6.06
C ARG A 163 7.81 -6.81 7.33
N MET A 164 6.53 -6.48 7.18
CA MET A 164 5.61 -6.33 8.32
C MET A 164 5.46 -7.61 9.15
N ARG A 165 5.48 -8.79 8.52
CA ARG A 165 5.48 -10.08 9.23
C ARG A 165 6.72 -10.27 10.10
N LYS A 166 7.91 -9.96 9.55
CA LYS A 166 9.18 -10.05 10.29
C LYS A 166 9.17 -9.11 11.50
N GLN A 167 8.80 -7.84 11.30
CA GLN A 167 8.66 -6.86 12.37
C GLN A 167 7.71 -7.38 13.48
N ARG A 168 6.51 -7.88 13.11
CA ARG A 168 5.57 -8.47 14.09
C ARG A 168 6.13 -9.67 14.86
N ALA A 169 6.91 -10.53 14.21
CA ALA A 169 7.54 -11.67 14.86
C ALA A 169 8.59 -11.20 15.87
N GLU A 170 9.42 -10.23 15.49
CA GLU A 170 10.44 -9.64 16.37
C GLU A 170 9.84 -8.95 17.60
N TYR A 171 8.73 -8.22 17.43
CA TYR A 171 8.02 -7.62 18.57
C TYR A 171 7.46 -8.66 19.55
N LYS A 172 6.99 -9.81 19.06
CA LYS A 172 6.48 -10.90 19.91
C LYS A 172 7.57 -11.59 20.75
N HIS A 173 8.84 -11.47 20.37
CA HIS A 173 9.96 -12.05 21.13
C HIS A 173 10.56 -11.07 22.15
N LYS A 174 10.17 -9.79 22.12
CA LYS A 174 10.65 -8.74 23.03
C LYS A 174 9.68 -8.43 24.18
N VAL A 175 8.47 -9.00 24.14
CA VAL A 175 7.41 -8.87 25.16
C VAL A 175 7.23 -10.22 25.82
#